data_AF-A0A7K4GKJ6-F1
#
_entry.id   AF-A0A7K4GKJ6-F1
#
_cell.length_a   1.000
_cell.length_b   1.000
_cell.length_c   1.000
_cell.angle_alpha   90.00
_cell.angle_beta   90.00
_cell.angle_gamma   90.00
#
_symmetry.space_group_name_H-M   'P 1'
#
loop_
_entity.id
_entity.type
_entity.pdbx_description
1 polymer ?
#
loop_
_entity_poly.entity_id
_entity_poly.type
_entity_poly.pdbx_seq_one_letter_code
_entity_poly.pdbx_strand_id
1 'polypeptide(L)'
;MYEADRIKSISDIPDNISNLLTELKEYKEDFNIEIEYCKDNYKITLHESNVNRGLNTIRCILMEISENPCSYSIHLFNNEVQNSSNKELKKIYDIEVEGENDFRLIKQDVKDLIEGKKGASFSSNYPL
;
A
#
# COMPACT_ATOMS: atom_id res chain seq x y z
N MET A 1 -17.63 5.45 -15.46
CA MET A 1 -17.68 4.94 -14.07
C MET A 1 -17.43 3.44 -14.19
N TYR A 2 -16.22 2.98 -13.89
CA TYR A 2 -15.91 1.54 -13.93
C TYR A 2 -16.08 0.98 -12.52
N GLU A 3 -16.86 -0.09 -12.40
CA GLU A 3 -17.02 -0.82 -11.15
C GLU A 3 -15.72 -1.58 -10.86
N ALA A 4 -15.14 -1.36 -9.68
CA ALA A 4 -14.04 -2.19 -9.19
C ALA A 4 -14.63 -3.55 -8.77
N ASP A 5 -14.25 -4.62 -9.44
CA ASP A 5 -14.58 -5.96 -8.98
C ASP A 5 -13.71 -6.25 -7.75
N ARG A 6 -14.33 -6.40 -6.58
CA ARG A 6 -13.66 -7.07 -5.46
C ARG A 6 -13.27 -8.45 -5.93
N ILE A 7 -12.02 -8.86 -5.76
CA ILE A 7 -11.52 -10.15 -6.24
C ILE A 7 -12.44 -11.27 -5.73
N LYS A 8 -13.19 -11.90 -6.65
CA LYS A 8 -14.13 -12.98 -6.36
C LYS A 8 -13.45 -14.35 -6.27
N SER A 9 -12.27 -14.50 -6.89
CA SER A 9 -11.46 -15.72 -6.87
C SER A 9 -9.97 -15.41 -6.92
N ILE A 10 -9.19 -16.08 -6.07
CA ILE A 10 -7.72 -15.97 -6.00
C ILE A 10 -7.04 -16.62 -7.22
N SER A 11 -7.77 -17.45 -7.98
CA SER A 11 -7.24 -18.20 -9.14
C SER A 11 -6.83 -17.32 -10.33
N ASP A 12 -7.29 -16.07 -10.39
CA ASP A 12 -7.03 -15.16 -11.51
C ASP A 12 -5.91 -14.15 -11.17
N ILE A 13 -5.22 -14.36 -10.05
CA ILE A 13 -4.13 -13.52 -9.58
C ILE A 13 -2.79 -14.11 -10.08
N PRO A 14 -1.94 -13.34 -10.76
CA PRO A 14 -0.58 -13.72 -11.14
C PRO A 14 0.23 -14.18 -9.94
N ASP A 15 1.10 -15.18 -10.14
CA ASP A 15 1.92 -15.77 -9.07
C ASP A 15 2.72 -14.72 -8.29
N ASN A 16 3.22 -13.67 -8.96
CA ASN A 16 3.96 -12.59 -8.32
C ASN A 16 3.12 -11.80 -7.32
N ILE A 17 1.87 -11.48 -7.67
CA ILE A 17 0.93 -10.80 -6.78
C ILE A 17 0.51 -11.75 -5.66
N SER A 18 0.26 -13.02 -5.97
CA SER A 18 -0.07 -14.05 -4.97
C SER A 18 1.04 -14.24 -3.93
N ASN A 19 2.30 -14.24 -4.36
CA ASN A 19 3.47 -14.31 -3.49
C ASN A 19 3.57 -13.06 -2.61
N LEU A 20 3.44 -11.86 -3.19
CA LEU A 20 3.44 -10.61 -2.44
C LEU A 20 2.35 -10.63 -1.35
N LEU A 21 1.13 -11.02 -1.69
CA LEU A 21 0.02 -11.11 -0.72
C LEU A 21 0.29 -12.14 0.37
N THR A 22 0.90 -13.27 0.03
CA THR A 22 1.23 -14.32 1.01
C THR A 22 2.18 -13.80 2.06
N GLU A 23 3.16 -12.99 1.66
CA GLU A 23 4.11 -12.38 2.59
C GLU A 23 3.47 -11.24 3.39
N LEU A 24 2.64 -10.41 2.78
CA LEU A 24 1.96 -9.33 3.50
C LEU A 24 1.01 -9.87 4.58
N LYS A 25 0.48 -11.09 4.44
CA LYS A 25 -0.32 -11.77 5.48
C LYS A 25 0.43 -11.99 6.78
N GLU A 26 1.76 -11.91 6.81
CA GLU A 26 2.54 -11.93 8.05
C GLU A 26 2.16 -10.75 8.97
N TYR A 27 1.70 -9.63 8.40
CA TYR A 27 1.31 -8.42 9.12
C TYR A 27 -0.20 -8.33 9.42
N LYS A 28 -0.96 -9.39 9.21
CA LYS A 28 -2.43 -9.39 9.36
C LYS A 28 -2.94 -9.05 10.77
N GLU A 29 -2.09 -9.20 11.78
CA GLU A 29 -2.44 -8.85 13.17
C GLU A 29 -2.41 -7.33 13.39
N ASP A 30 -1.50 -6.65 12.69
CA ASP A 30 -1.29 -5.21 12.79
C ASP A 30 -1.98 -4.42 11.68
N PHE A 31 -2.29 -5.06 10.55
CA PHE A 31 -2.90 -4.45 9.37
C PHE A 31 -4.06 -5.27 8.83
N ASN A 32 -5.16 -4.59 8.51
CA ASN A 32 -6.21 -5.11 7.63
C ASN A 32 -5.77 -4.92 6.18
N ILE A 33 -5.72 -6.02 5.43
CA ILE A 33 -5.26 -6.05 4.04
C ILE A 33 -6.48 -6.20 3.14
N GLU A 34 -6.68 -5.22 2.26
CA GLU A 34 -7.70 -5.23 1.23
C GLU A 34 -7.04 -5.30 -0.14
N ILE A 35 -7.63 -6.06 -1.05
CA ILE A 35 -7.18 -6.13 -2.43
C ILE A 35 -8.36 -5.94 -3.37
N GLU A 36 -8.18 -5.04 -4.32
CA GLU A 36 -9.08 -4.81 -5.44
C GLU A 36 -8.31 -5.07 -6.74
N TYR A 37 -9.01 -5.59 -7.75
CA TYR A 37 -8.44 -5.85 -9.05
C TYR A 37 -9.37 -5.29 -10.11
N CYS A 38 -8.82 -4.54 -11.06
CA CYS A 38 -9.56 -4.03 -12.19
C CYS A 38 -8.69 -4.11 -13.45
N LYS A 39 -9.05 -5.04 -14.35
CA LYS A 39 -8.35 -5.28 -15.62
C LYS A 39 -6.88 -5.62 -15.41
N ASP A 40 -5.96 -4.69 -15.63
CA ASP A 40 -4.52 -4.94 -15.54
C ASP A 40 -3.92 -4.27 -14.28
N ASN A 41 -4.78 -3.81 -13.36
CA ASN A 41 -4.37 -3.05 -12.17
C ASN A 41 -4.78 -3.78 -10.88
N TYR A 42 -3.80 -4.00 -10.02
CA TYR A 42 -3.97 -4.47 -8.66
C TYR A 42 -3.84 -3.32 -7.69
N LYS A 43 -4.81 -3.16 -6.82
CA LYS A 43 -4.78 -2.19 -5.75
C LYS A 43 -4.78 -2.91 -4.42
N ILE A 44 -3.67 -2.79 -3.68
CA ILE A 44 -3.49 -3.45 -2.38
C ILE A 44 -3.44 -2.36 -1.32
N THR A 45 -4.33 -2.42 -0.35
CA THR A 45 -4.43 -1.44 0.73
C THR A 45 -4.16 -2.12 2.07
N LEU A 46 -3.24 -1.57 2.86
CA LEU A 46 -2.96 -2.01 4.22
C LEU A 46 -3.37 -0.92 5.19
N HIS A 47 -4.42 -1.17 5.95
CA HIS A 47 -4.92 -0.29 6.99
C HIS A 47 -4.44 -0.76 8.36
N GLU A 48 -3.70 0.06 9.08
CA GLU A 48 -3.27 -0.27 10.43
C GLU A 48 -4.50 -0.52 11.32
N SER A 49 -4.55 -1.69 11.97
CA SER A 49 -5.69 -2.17 12.74
C SER A 49 -5.91 -1.39 14.04
N ASN A 50 -4.84 -0.77 14.55
CA ASN A 50 -4.84 -0.06 15.82
C ASN A 50 -4.35 1.38 15.66
N VAL A 51 -4.96 2.29 16.41
CA VAL A 51 -4.52 3.69 16.48
C VAL A 51 -3.15 3.77 17.14
N ASN A 52 -2.22 4.49 16.52
CA ASN A 52 -1.00 4.90 17.19
C ASN A 52 -1.34 5.94 18.28
N ARG A 53 -1.38 5.49 19.54
CA ARG A 53 -1.79 6.34 20.68
C ARG A 53 -0.91 7.57 20.90
N GLY A 54 0.35 7.55 20.45
CA GLY A 54 1.27 8.68 20.60
C GLY A 54 1.01 9.80 19.60
N LEU A 55 0.52 9.48 18.40
CA LEU A 55 0.24 10.43 17.33
C LEU A 55 -1.26 10.64 17.08
N ASN A 56 -2.11 9.81 17.68
CA ASN A 56 -3.56 9.76 17.42
C ASN A 56 -3.88 9.63 15.92
N THR A 57 -3.06 8.87 15.21
CA THR A 57 -3.19 8.59 13.77
C THR A 57 -3.29 7.10 13.50
N ILE A 58 -3.90 6.75 12.38
CA ILE A 58 -3.87 5.42 11.77
C ILE A 58 -3.11 5.53 10.45
N ARG A 59 -2.17 4.62 10.19
CA ARG A 59 -1.48 4.55 8.90
C ARG A 59 -2.29 3.77 7.87
N CYS A 60 -2.20 4.20 6.62
CA CYS A 60 -2.72 3.49 5.46
C CYS A 60 -1.64 3.44 4.39
N ILE A 61 -1.24 2.23 3.97
CA ILE A 61 -0.36 2.03 2.82
C ILE A 61 -1.23 1.63 1.65
N LEU A 62 -1.16 2.37 0.55
CA LEU A 62 -1.82 2.06 -0.70
C LEU A 62 -0.76 1.70 -1.73
N MET A 63 -0.87 0.53 -2.33
CA MET A 63 -0.07 0.11 -3.47
C MET A 63 -0.95 -0.06 -4.68
N GLU A 64 -0.49 0.45 -5.82
CA GLU A 64 -1.10 0.18 -7.12
C GLU A 64 -0.03 -0.45 -8.01
N ILE A 65 -0.35 -1.58 -8.63
CA ILE A 65 0.55 -2.30 -9.54
C ILE A 65 -0.20 -2.50 -10.84
N SER A 66 0.29 -1.90 -11.91
CA SER A 66 -0.24 -2.04 -13.27
C SER A 66 0.64 -2.98 -14.09
N GLU A 67 0.03 -3.92 -14.80
CA GLU A 67 0.72 -4.80 -15.75
C GLU A 67 0.75 -4.22 -17.17
N ASN A 68 -0.08 -3.22 -17.47
CA ASN A 68 -0.18 -2.64 -18.80
C ASN A 68 -0.67 -1.17 -18.79
N PRO A 69 0.24 -0.17 -18.90
CA PRO A 69 1.70 -0.33 -18.95
C PRO A 69 2.26 -0.81 -17.61
N CYS A 70 3.38 -1.54 -17.63
CA CYS A 70 4.06 -1.96 -16.41
C CYS A 70 4.46 -0.73 -15.58
N SER A 71 3.93 -0.65 -14.37
CA SER A 71 4.24 0.40 -13.40
C SER A 71 3.77 0.00 -12.00
N TYR A 72 4.35 0.61 -10.97
CA TYR A 72 3.81 0.52 -9.63
C TYR A 72 3.92 1.85 -8.87
N SER A 73 3.01 2.05 -7.93
CA SER A 73 3.07 3.15 -6.97
C SER A 73 2.84 2.64 -5.56
N ILE A 74 3.45 3.33 -4.60
CA ILE A 74 3.28 3.08 -3.17
C ILE A 74 3.10 4.42 -2.47
N HIS A 75 2.00 4.55 -1.74
CA HIS A 75 1.64 5.75 -1.01
C HIS A 75 1.44 5.41 0.46
N LEU A 76 2.01 6.22 1.37
CA LEU A 76 1.69 6.16 2.80
C LEU A 76 0.87 7.37 3.17
N PHE A 77 -0.27 7.13 3.83
CA PHE A 77 -1.13 8.16 4.38
C PHE A 77 -1.21 8.03 5.89
N ASN A 78 -1.25 9.18 6.57
CA ASN A 78 -1.69 9.27 7.95
C ASN A 78 -3.13 9.78 7.97
N ASN A 79 -3.97 9.08 8.73
CA ASN A 79 -5.34 9.48 9.00
C ASN A 79 -5.47 9.90 10.47
N GLU A 80 -5.80 11.16 10.73
CA GLU A 80 -6.01 11.65 12.10
C GLU A 80 -7.34 11.13 12.65
N VAL A 81 -7.32 10.61 13.88
CA VAL A 81 -8.48 9.94 14.49
C VAL A 81 -9.46 10.93 15.15
N GLN A 82 -9.08 12.20 15.35
CA GLN A 82 -9.91 13.17 16.09
C GLN A 82 -10.40 14.39 15.27
N ASN A 83 -11.73 14.57 15.29
CA ASN A 83 -12.44 15.85 15.42
C ASN A 83 -12.27 16.96 14.37
N SER A 84 -12.13 16.62 13.09
CA SER A 84 -12.57 17.57 12.06
C SER A 84 -13.47 16.87 11.05
N SER A 85 -14.52 17.57 10.64
CA SER A 85 -15.45 17.16 9.59
C SER A 85 -14.77 16.96 8.22
N ASN A 86 -13.45 17.17 8.14
CA ASN A 86 -12.57 16.79 7.04
C ASN A 86 -11.57 15.73 7.53
N LYS A 87 -11.89 14.45 7.32
CA LYS A 87 -10.89 13.36 7.38
C LYS A 87 -9.96 13.50 6.18
N GLU A 88 -9.07 14.48 6.21
CA GLU A 88 -8.11 14.69 5.14
C GLU A 88 -6.98 13.66 5.29
N LEU A 89 -6.91 12.72 4.35
CA LEU A 89 -5.81 11.76 4.28
C LEU A 89 -4.53 12.53 3.92
N LYS A 90 -3.61 12.67 4.88
CA LYS A 90 -2.34 13.34 4.62
C LYS A 90 -1.36 12.34 4.01
N LYS A 91 -1.07 12.49 2.71
CA LYS A 91 0.02 11.75 2.05
C LYS A 91 1.34 12.16 2.66
N ILE A 92 2.09 11.21 3.19
CA ILE A 92 3.40 11.41 3.82
C ILE A 92 4.53 10.69 3.10
N TYR A 93 4.21 9.82 2.15
CA TYR A 93 5.17 9.11 1.31
C TYR A 93 4.59 8.82 -0.07
N ASP A 94 5.47 8.79 -1.06
CA ASP A 94 5.14 8.51 -2.44
C ASP A 94 6.32 7.87 -3.18
N ILE A 95 6.09 6.72 -3.79
CA ILE A 95 6.92 6.18 -4.86
C ILE A 95 6.00 5.98 -6.07
N GLU A 96 6.51 6.35 -7.25
CA GLU A 96 5.98 5.95 -8.55
C GLU A 96 7.14 5.45 -9.40
N VAL A 97 7.01 4.25 -9.97
CA VAL A 97 8.01 3.64 -10.85
C VAL A 97 7.33 3.19 -12.12
N GLU A 98 7.83 3.67 -13.26
CA GLU A 98 7.43 3.24 -14.60
C GLU A 98 8.43 2.20 -15.13
N GLY A 99 7.94 1.14 -15.78
CA GLY A 99 8.78 0.07 -16.33
C GLY A 99 8.50 -1.30 -15.70
N GLU A 100 9.44 -2.24 -15.80
CA GLU A 100 9.22 -3.61 -15.29
C GLU A 100 8.95 -3.61 -13.78
N ASN A 101 7.87 -4.29 -13.37
CA ASN A 101 7.52 -4.46 -11.96
C ASN A 101 8.48 -5.45 -11.29
N ASP A 102 9.55 -4.95 -10.68
CA ASP A 102 10.41 -5.76 -9.81
C ASP A 102 9.75 -5.97 -8.44
N PHE A 103 9.05 -7.10 -8.31
CA PHE A 103 8.36 -7.50 -7.09
C PHE A 103 9.27 -7.64 -5.87
N ARG A 104 10.60 -7.80 -6.05
CA ARG A 104 11.54 -7.81 -4.92
C ARG A 104 11.72 -6.40 -4.35
N LEU A 105 11.77 -5.39 -5.21
CA LEU A 105 11.86 -3.98 -4.79
C LEU A 105 10.54 -3.54 -4.15
N ILE A 106 9.40 -3.80 -4.79
CA ILE A 106 8.06 -3.51 -4.25
C ILE A 106 7.93 -4.07 -2.83
N LYS A 107 8.30 -5.35 -2.64
CA LYS A 107 8.29 -5.99 -1.32
C LYS A 107 9.15 -5.25 -0.29
N GLN A 108 10.37 -4.89 -0.66
CA GLN A 108 11.31 -4.23 0.25
C GLN A 108 10.78 -2.85 0.66
N ASP A 109 10.29 -2.06 -0.30
CA ASP A 109 9.71 -0.74 -0.05
C ASP A 109 8.55 -0.82 0.94
N VAL A 110 7.62 -1.76 0.75
CA VAL A 110 6.47 -1.96 1.63
C VAL A 110 6.89 -2.39 3.02
N LYS A 111 7.85 -3.31 3.12
CA LYS A 111 8.35 -3.79 4.40
C LYS A 111 9.00 -2.66 5.20
N ASP A 112 9.83 -1.83 4.56
CA ASP A 112 10.45 -0.67 5.20
C ASP A 112 9.39 0.35 5.71
N LEU A 113 8.28 0.52 4.97
CA LEU A 113 7.14 1.35 5.43
C LEU A 113 6.39 0.75 6.62
N ILE A 114 6.13 -0.57 6.62
CA ILE A 114 5.44 -1.27 7.70
C ILE A 114 6.26 -1.22 9.00
N GLU A 115 7.53 -1.62 8.93
CA GLU A 115 8.46 -1.66 10.07
C GLU A 115 8.73 -0.27 10.65
N GLY A 116 8.39 0.79 9.89
CA GLY A 116 8.40 2.16 10.37
C GLY A 116 9.75 2.54 10.96
N LYS A 117 10.86 2.13 10.33
CA LYS A 117 12.23 2.48 10.74
C LYS A 117 12.23 3.92 11.26
N LYS A 118 12.36 4.02 12.59
CA LYS A 118 12.24 5.25 13.39
C LYS A 118 13.17 6.32 12.80
N GLY A 119 12.64 7.27 12.04
CA GLY A 119 13.45 8.36 11.47
C GLY A 119 13.23 8.67 9.99
N ALA A 120 12.28 8.02 9.34
CA ALA A 120 11.91 8.28 7.96
C ALA A 120 11.11 9.59 7.76
N SER A 121 11.71 10.74 8.06
CA SER A 121 11.31 11.99 7.39
C SER A 121 11.93 11.97 5.99
N PHE A 122 11.36 11.19 5.08
CA PHE A 122 11.87 11.11 3.71
C PHE A 122 11.27 12.24 2.88
N SER A 123 12.11 13.23 2.56
CA SER A 123 11.79 14.27 1.58
C SER A 123 11.79 13.68 0.16
N SER A 124 10.99 14.30 -0.71
CA SER A 124 10.59 13.97 -2.09
C SER A 124 11.67 13.70 -3.16
N ASN A 125 12.90 13.35 -2.78
CA ASN A 125 13.95 12.94 -3.70
C ASN A 125 14.46 11.57 -3.28
N TYR A 126 13.79 10.51 -3.75
CA TYR A 126 14.31 9.15 -3.73
C TYR A 126 15.69 9.16 -4.42
N PRO A 127 16.78 8.75 -3.77
CA PRO A 127 18.08 8.69 -4.44
C PRO A 127 18.13 7.49 -5.40
N LEU A 128 18.76 7.73 -6.57
CA LEU A 128 19.14 6.76 -7.60
C LEU A 128 19.96 5.58 -7.04
#